data_AF-A0A7W0Q2T4-F1
#
_entry.id   AF-A0A7W0Q2T4-F1
#
_cell.length_a   1.000
_cell.length_b   1.000
_cell.length_c   1.000
_cell.angle_alpha   90.00
_cell.angle_beta   90.00
_cell.angle_gamma   90.00
#
_symmetry.space_group_name_H-M   'P 1'
#
loop_
_entity.id
_entity.type
_entity.pdbx_description
1 polymer ?
#
loop_
_entity_poly.entity_id
_entity_poly.type
_entity_poly.pdbx_seq_one_letter_code
_entity_poly.pdbx_strand_id
1 'polypeptide(L)'
;MEAFLIPLVIAGVALALLTAGALIDDRRTRVKRRAQPKLDLPLLHSINEDRCIGCEACVDVCPTSVLDLIDHKARVVRFSDCVQCEQCANACPTTALVMYRQGSTPKTLTVPELDERFMTGVAGQYLIGEVAGKPLVKNAANLGRAVIEHIARDLAGASAGEGVLDVVIVGSGPGGLSAGLTCKVKRLSCVVIEKEHVMASTVARYPKGKLFMAEPSGAGNLSYLPVFDATKEELVAAWKQVVDGAQLPLKLGEAVETVKRGDDGIFTVKTTVATYRARTVVLATGLRGKPRLLAVPGANLEKVHSRLEDPADYAGQHVLVVGGGDSAVEGAMSLVDAGATVTLSYRGDGFKRCKQGNQKRLAELTEAGKLPVLLESNVKEFTASDVTIKLKDGTSTTIPNQHAFVLIGADTPVAWLEANNVRFIEREHLYALGSTDDVVRRAVPDATPCQPVPADALAVVLGAPTRPARPPTVPSRARPSSVLIPAARLGRAIRRATSAFTASEPTVPGRRLRTRGTNRVHGEDTEVTKLREVTGVSNPFGHEDTFRQTSVTDLDVTTIVTFANPFADDDADVTIVRPAPARPALAR
;
A
#
# COMPACT_ATOMS: atom_id res chain seq x y z
N MET A 1 -80.85 -48.93 -1.11
CA MET A 1 -80.16 -48.06 -0.13
C MET A 1 -78.63 -48.20 -0.17
N GLU A 2 -78.07 -49.25 -0.77
CA GLU A 2 -76.62 -49.52 -0.78
C GLU A 2 -75.81 -48.81 -1.88
N ALA A 3 -76.45 -48.29 -2.94
CA ALA A 3 -75.75 -47.69 -4.08
C ALA A 3 -75.11 -46.30 -3.80
N PHE A 4 -75.49 -45.63 -2.70
CA PHE A 4 -74.98 -44.30 -2.36
C PHE A 4 -73.95 -44.28 -1.23
N LEU A 5 -73.75 -45.41 -0.53
CA LEU A 5 -72.87 -45.47 0.64
C LEU A 5 -71.38 -45.43 0.23
N ILE A 6 -71.03 -46.17 -0.82
CA ILE A 6 -69.65 -46.27 -1.33
C ILE A 6 -69.12 -44.92 -1.84
N PRO A 7 -69.83 -44.16 -2.71
CA PRO A 7 -69.34 -42.86 -3.16
C PRO A 7 -69.23 -41.82 -2.03
N LEU A 8 -70.09 -41.88 -1.01
CA LEU A 8 -70.00 -41.01 0.18
C LEU A 8 -68.77 -41.32 1.03
N VAL A 9 -68.43 -42.60 1.21
CA VAL A 9 -67.22 -43.01 1.94
C VAL A 9 -65.96 -42.59 1.17
N ILE A 10 -65.93 -42.78 -0.15
CA ILE A 10 -64.80 -42.35 -0.99
C ILE A 10 -64.62 -40.82 -0.94
N ALA A 11 -65.72 -40.07 -1.05
CA ALA A 11 -65.68 -38.60 -0.93
C ALA A 11 -65.20 -38.15 0.46
N GLY A 12 -65.64 -38.82 1.53
CA GLY A 12 -65.20 -38.55 2.90
C GLY A 12 -63.71 -38.81 3.11
N VAL A 13 -63.18 -39.93 2.59
CA VAL A 13 -61.76 -40.26 2.67
C VAL A 13 -60.92 -39.28 1.84
N ALA A 14 -61.38 -38.91 0.63
CA ALA A 14 -60.69 -37.92 -0.20
C ALA A 14 -60.60 -36.55 0.49
N LEU A 15 -61.69 -36.10 1.13
CA LEU A 15 -61.71 -34.84 1.88
C LEU A 15 -60.81 -34.88 3.11
N ALA A 16 -60.76 -36.02 3.82
CA ALA A 16 -59.87 -36.23 4.95
C ALA A 16 -58.37 -36.21 4.54
N LEU A 17 -58.04 -36.81 3.39
CA LEU A 17 -56.67 -36.79 2.86
C LEU A 17 -56.25 -35.39 2.39
N LEU A 18 -57.14 -34.64 1.75
CA LEU A 18 -56.87 -33.27 1.32
C LEU A 18 -56.66 -32.31 2.51
N THR A 19 -57.50 -32.43 3.54
CA THR A 19 -57.36 -31.62 4.77
C THR A 19 -56.10 -31.98 5.56
N ALA A 20 -55.75 -33.27 5.65
CA ALA A 20 -54.49 -33.71 6.24
C ALA A 20 -53.28 -33.20 5.44
N GLY A 21 -53.35 -33.24 4.10
CA GLY A 21 -52.33 -32.69 3.22
C GLY A 21 -52.11 -31.18 3.43
N ALA A 22 -53.19 -30.41 3.50
CA ALA A 22 -53.14 -28.98 3.77
C ALA A 22 -52.58 -28.64 5.16
N LEU A 23 -52.92 -29.42 6.19
CA LEU A 23 -52.39 -29.26 7.55
C LEU A 23 -50.90 -29.62 7.65
N ILE A 24 -50.45 -30.65 6.92
CA ILE A 24 -49.03 -31.02 6.86
C ILE A 24 -48.23 -29.95 6.10
N ASP A 25 -48.80 -29.38 5.03
CA ASP A 25 -48.15 -28.33 4.27
C ASP A 25 -48.09 -26.99 5.03
N ASP A 26 -49.16 -26.61 5.75
CA ASP A 26 -49.15 -25.46 6.67
C ASP A 26 -48.14 -25.67 7.82
N ARG A 27 -48.03 -26.88 8.36
CA ARG A 27 -46.97 -27.21 9.33
C ARG A 27 -45.57 -27.10 8.72
N ARG A 28 -45.35 -27.61 7.51
CA ARG A 28 -44.04 -27.53 6.82
C ARG A 28 -43.66 -26.08 6.49
N THR A 29 -44.60 -25.29 6.02
CA THR A 29 -44.39 -23.86 5.73
C THR A 29 -44.19 -23.05 7.01
N ARG A 30 -44.89 -23.35 8.10
CA ARG A 30 -44.61 -22.75 9.42
C ARG A 30 -43.25 -23.15 9.98
N VAL A 31 -42.83 -24.41 9.87
CA VAL A 31 -41.50 -24.86 10.29
C VAL A 31 -40.40 -24.19 9.45
N LYS A 32 -40.60 -24.05 8.13
CA LYS A 32 -39.71 -23.26 7.26
C LYS A 32 -39.67 -21.76 7.64
N ARG A 33 -40.80 -21.17 8.03
CA ARG A 33 -40.87 -19.77 8.52
C ARG A 33 -40.28 -19.58 9.92
N ARG A 34 -40.26 -20.62 10.75
CA ARG A 34 -39.77 -20.58 12.15
C ARG A 34 -38.28 -20.92 12.27
N ALA A 35 -37.66 -21.43 11.22
CA ALA A 35 -36.20 -21.40 11.09
C ALA A 35 -35.80 -19.91 11.06
N GLN A 36 -35.44 -19.37 12.22
CA GLN A 36 -34.83 -18.04 12.31
C GLN A 36 -33.71 -17.97 11.26
N PRO A 37 -33.57 -16.86 10.51
CA PRO A 37 -32.28 -16.62 9.87
C PRO A 37 -31.25 -16.70 10.99
N LYS A 38 -30.24 -17.57 10.86
CA LYS A 38 -29.06 -17.44 11.70
C LYS A 38 -28.69 -15.96 11.61
N LEU A 39 -28.62 -15.29 12.75
CA LEU A 39 -28.12 -13.93 12.79
C LEU A 39 -26.68 -14.04 12.29
N ASP A 40 -26.46 -13.81 10.99
CA ASP A 40 -25.14 -13.87 10.41
C ASP A 40 -24.37 -12.72 11.06
N LEU A 41 -23.52 -13.09 12.02
CA LEU A 41 -22.68 -12.15 12.75
C LEU A 41 -21.93 -11.28 11.74
N PRO A 42 -21.87 -9.96 11.97
CA PRO A 42 -21.36 -9.02 10.98
C PRO A 42 -19.89 -9.33 10.64
N LEU A 43 -19.53 -9.10 9.38
CA LEU A 43 -18.13 -9.10 8.95
C LEU A 43 -17.42 -7.86 9.48
N LEU A 44 -16.32 -8.09 10.22
CA LEU A 44 -15.41 -7.08 10.72
C LEU A 44 -14.20 -6.95 9.80
N HIS A 45 -13.64 -5.75 9.70
CA HIS A 45 -12.40 -5.51 8.97
C HIS A 45 -11.23 -5.66 9.95
N SER A 46 -10.23 -6.46 9.59
CA SER A 46 -8.93 -6.45 10.25
C SER A 46 -7.95 -5.79 9.31
N ILE A 47 -7.26 -4.72 9.77
CA ILE A 47 -6.30 -3.96 8.96
C ILE A 47 -4.93 -4.01 9.63
N ASN A 48 -3.97 -4.65 8.97
CA ASN A 48 -2.57 -4.67 9.37
C ASN A 48 -1.86 -3.43 8.81
N GLU A 49 -1.52 -2.50 9.69
CA GLU A 49 -0.91 -1.23 9.31
C GLU A 49 0.50 -1.38 8.75
N ASP A 50 1.23 -2.39 9.22
CA ASP A 50 2.61 -2.66 8.83
C ASP A 50 2.70 -3.13 7.36
N ARG A 51 1.66 -3.85 6.92
CA ARG A 51 1.52 -4.34 5.55
C ARG A 51 0.74 -3.38 4.65
N CYS A 52 0.01 -2.44 5.22
CA CYS A 52 -0.78 -1.48 4.46
C CYS A 52 0.15 -0.49 3.75
N ILE A 53 0.05 -0.42 2.41
CA ILE A 53 0.89 0.44 1.58
C ILE A 53 0.23 1.77 1.20
N GLY A 54 -0.94 2.08 1.76
CA GLY A 54 -1.63 3.35 1.49
C GLY A 54 -2.07 3.53 0.04
N CYS A 55 -2.29 2.46 -0.71
CA CYS A 55 -2.56 2.54 -2.16
C CYS A 55 -4.01 2.91 -2.53
N GLU A 56 -4.86 3.29 -1.57
CA GLU A 56 -6.28 3.67 -1.72
C GLU A 56 -7.22 2.62 -2.33
N ALA A 57 -6.71 1.50 -2.84
CA ALA A 57 -7.49 0.48 -3.53
C ALA A 57 -8.71 -0.01 -2.75
N CYS A 58 -8.64 -0.10 -1.42
CA CYS A 58 -9.77 -0.49 -0.58
C CYS A 58 -10.80 0.63 -0.36
N VAL A 59 -10.36 1.89 -0.40
CA VAL A 59 -11.21 3.09 -0.31
C VAL A 59 -11.99 3.25 -1.61
N ASP A 60 -11.29 3.17 -2.76
CA ASP A 60 -11.87 3.34 -4.10
C ASP A 60 -12.98 2.32 -4.43
N VAL A 61 -12.80 1.07 -4.00
CA VAL A 61 -13.77 0.00 -4.27
C VAL A 61 -14.92 -0.03 -3.27
N CYS A 62 -14.92 0.82 -2.24
CA CYS A 62 -15.95 0.76 -1.21
C CYS A 62 -17.22 1.48 -1.68
N PRO A 63 -18.34 0.77 -1.96
CA PRO A 63 -19.54 1.40 -2.54
C PRO A 63 -20.26 2.34 -1.57
N THR A 64 -20.00 2.21 -0.27
CA THR A 64 -20.59 3.03 0.80
C THR A 64 -19.54 3.85 1.55
N SER A 65 -18.30 3.90 1.03
CA SER A 65 -17.21 4.69 1.58
C SER A 65 -16.96 4.40 3.08
N VAL A 66 -16.97 3.14 3.50
CA VAL A 66 -16.69 2.71 4.89
C VAL A 66 -15.25 3.02 5.32
N LEU A 67 -14.34 3.01 4.35
CA LEU A 67 -12.89 3.14 4.54
C LEU A 67 -12.41 4.51 4.09
N ASP A 68 -11.39 5.01 4.77
CA ASP A 68 -10.64 6.21 4.38
C ASP A 68 -9.13 6.00 4.64
N LEU A 69 -8.29 6.88 4.11
CA LEU A 69 -6.89 6.94 4.50
C LEU A 69 -6.67 7.96 5.60
N ILE A 70 -6.17 7.48 6.74
CA ILE A 70 -5.69 8.33 7.83
C ILE A 70 -4.22 7.98 8.03
N ASP A 71 -3.36 8.99 7.99
CA ASP A 71 -1.90 8.83 8.01
C ASP A 71 -1.39 7.83 6.95
N HIS A 72 -1.99 7.89 5.74
CA HIS A 72 -1.72 6.99 4.61
C HIS A 72 -1.95 5.50 4.92
N LYS A 73 -2.76 5.19 5.93
CA LYS A 73 -3.19 3.84 6.28
C LYS A 73 -4.70 3.73 6.16
N ALA A 74 -5.17 2.59 5.66
CA ALA A 74 -6.59 2.32 5.61
C ALA A 74 -7.18 2.26 7.03
N ARG A 75 -8.29 2.95 7.24
CA ARG A 75 -9.07 2.94 8.48
C ARG A 75 -10.55 2.75 8.18
N VAL A 76 -11.23 2.00 9.04
CA VAL A 76 -12.69 1.96 9.04
C VAL A 76 -13.21 3.20 9.75
N VAL A 77 -13.83 4.10 8.99
CA VAL A 77 -14.38 5.36 9.51
C VAL A 77 -15.90 5.30 9.69
N ARG A 78 -16.59 4.49 8.89
CA ARG A 78 -18.07 4.39 8.86
C ARG A 78 -18.54 2.94 8.85
N PHE A 79 -18.26 2.19 9.91
CA PHE A 79 -18.60 0.76 9.96
C PHE A 79 -20.10 0.48 9.78
N SER A 80 -20.98 1.36 10.29
CA SER A 80 -22.44 1.25 10.16
C SER A 80 -22.93 1.16 8.71
N ASP A 81 -22.16 1.71 7.78
CA ASP A 81 -22.54 1.83 6.38
C ASP A 81 -22.05 0.62 5.58
N CYS A 82 -21.39 -0.35 6.24
CA CYS A 82 -20.83 -1.54 5.60
C CYS A 82 -21.93 -2.50 5.14
N VAL A 83 -21.98 -2.70 3.82
CA VAL A 83 -22.87 -3.68 3.17
C VAL A 83 -22.26 -5.09 3.08
N GLN A 84 -21.10 -5.32 3.72
CA GLN A 84 -20.47 -6.64 3.87
C GLN A 84 -20.16 -7.36 2.53
N CYS A 85 -19.84 -6.59 1.48
CA CYS A 85 -19.59 -7.11 0.13
C CYS A 85 -18.17 -7.64 -0.12
N GLU A 86 -17.26 -7.52 0.86
CA GLU A 86 -15.86 -8.00 0.81
C GLU A 86 -14.97 -7.38 -0.29
N GLN A 87 -15.46 -6.38 -1.03
CA GLN A 87 -14.72 -5.76 -2.14
C GLN A 87 -13.39 -5.15 -1.67
N CYS A 88 -13.38 -4.48 -0.51
CA CYS A 88 -12.17 -3.90 0.08
C CYS A 88 -11.10 -4.95 0.42
N ALA A 89 -11.49 -6.11 0.95
CA ALA A 89 -10.58 -7.21 1.28
C ALA A 89 -10.01 -7.83 0.01
N ASN A 90 -10.86 -8.03 -1.00
CA ASN A 90 -10.46 -8.59 -2.30
C ASN A 90 -9.55 -7.64 -3.10
N ALA A 91 -9.71 -6.32 -2.94
CA ALA A 91 -8.89 -5.33 -3.61
C ALA A 91 -7.53 -5.10 -2.94
N CYS A 92 -7.31 -5.55 -1.70
CA CYS A 92 -6.08 -5.28 -0.97
C CYS A 92 -4.89 -6.07 -1.57
N PRO A 93 -3.90 -5.42 -2.19
CA PRO A 93 -2.84 -6.12 -2.93
C PRO A 93 -1.82 -6.80 -2.02
N THR A 94 -1.70 -6.36 -0.76
CA THR A 94 -0.73 -6.86 0.22
C THR A 94 -1.35 -7.76 1.28
N THR A 95 -2.65 -8.06 1.14
CA THR A 95 -3.48 -8.71 2.16
C THR A 95 -3.39 -8.04 3.53
N ALA A 96 -3.18 -6.72 3.55
CA ALA A 96 -3.18 -5.92 4.75
C ALA A 96 -4.60 -5.72 5.31
N LEU A 97 -5.62 -5.88 4.48
CA LEU A 97 -7.02 -5.84 4.90
C LEU A 97 -7.65 -7.20 4.62
N VAL A 98 -8.21 -7.82 5.65
CA VAL A 98 -9.07 -9.00 5.54
C VAL A 98 -10.39 -8.76 6.25
N MET A 99 -11.44 -9.45 5.83
CA MET A 99 -12.73 -9.46 6.53
C MET A 99 -12.96 -10.82 7.18
N TYR A 100 -13.60 -10.82 8.35
CA TYR A 100 -13.87 -12.03 9.13
C TYR A 100 -15.16 -11.87 9.92
N ARG A 101 -15.88 -12.95 10.21
CA ARG A 101 -17.12 -12.86 10.99
C ARG A 101 -16.83 -12.51 12.44
N GLN A 102 -17.62 -11.63 13.03
CA GLN A 102 -17.58 -11.39 14.47
C GLN A 102 -17.70 -12.72 15.23
N GLY A 103 -16.87 -12.91 16.26
CA GLY A 103 -16.76 -14.17 16.99
C GLY A 103 -15.84 -15.23 16.35
N SER A 104 -15.34 -15.00 15.14
CA SER A 104 -14.26 -15.79 14.53
C SER A 104 -12.93 -15.03 14.54
N THR A 105 -11.84 -15.69 14.16
CA THR A 105 -10.52 -15.06 14.02
C THR A 105 -10.29 -14.63 12.56
N PRO A 106 -9.57 -13.51 12.34
CA PRO A 106 -9.08 -13.14 11.02
C PRO A 106 -8.21 -14.25 10.41
N LYS A 107 -8.21 -14.33 9.08
CA LYS A 107 -7.30 -15.21 8.35
C LYS A 107 -5.84 -14.90 8.74
N THR A 108 -5.08 -15.93 9.09
CA THR A 108 -3.67 -15.81 9.45
C THR A 108 -2.80 -15.38 8.26
N LEU A 109 -1.63 -14.83 8.58
CA LEU A 109 -0.61 -14.46 7.61
C LEU A 109 0.50 -15.51 7.63
N THR A 110 0.81 -16.03 6.45
CA THR A 110 2.05 -16.77 6.23
C THR A 110 3.20 -15.77 6.07
N VAL A 111 4.14 -15.76 7.01
CA VAL A 111 5.30 -14.84 7.03
C VAL A 111 6.59 -15.61 7.25
N PRO A 112 7.74 -15.11 6.78
CA PRO A 112 9.02 -15.72 7.16
C PRO A 112 9.21 -15.63 8.68
N GLU A 113 9.78 -16.68 9.25
CA GLU A 113 10.18 -16.68 10.66
C GLU A 113 11.46 -15.86 10.81
N LEU A 114 11.33 -14.70 11.44
CA LEU A 114 12.41 -13.75 11.66
C LEU A 114 12.48 -13.33 13.13
N ASP A 115 13.70 -13.10 13.63
CA ASP A 115 13.92 -12.41 14.90
C ASP A 115 13.77 -10.88 14.75
N GLU A 116 13.89 -10.13 15.85
CA GLU A 116 13.78 -8.67 15.85
C GLU A 116 14.88 -7.95 15.03
N ARG A 117 15.97 -8.65 14.70
CA ARG A 117 17.09 -8.18 13.88
C ARG A 117 16.94 -8.63 12.42
N PHE A 118 15.79 -9.21 12.05
CA PHE A 118 15.52 -9.76 10.71
C PHE A 118 16.44 -10.94 10.34
N MET A 119 17.01 -11.64 11.33
CA MET A 119 17.73 -12.89 11.13
C MET A 119 16.73 -14.04 10.94
N THR A 120 17.02 -14.95 10.01
CA THR A 120 16.22 -16.16 9.80
C THR A 120 16.57 -17.21 10.87
N GLY A 121 15.94 -18.39 10.80
CA GLY A 121 16.35 -19.55 11.61
C GLY A 121 17.79 -20.04 11.34
N VAL A 122 18.49 -19.51 10.33
CA VAL A 122 19.89 -19.82 10.02
C VAL A 122 20.79 -18.70 10.54
N ALA A 123 21.66 -19.00 11.49
CA ALA A 123 22.57 -18.03 12.10
C ALA A 123 23.43 -17.30 11.05
N GLY A 124 23.39 -15.96 11.04
CA GLY A 124 24.12 -15.11 10.09
C GLY A 124 23.44 -14.96 8.71
N GLN A 125 22.25 -15.53 8.52
CA GLN A 125 21.40 -15.29 7.36
C GLN A 125 20.28 -14.31 7.75
N TYR A 126 20.13 -13.25 6.98
CA TYR A 126 19.13 -12.20 7.21
C TYR A 126 18.21 -12.08 6.01
N LEU A 127 16.95 -11.69 6.23
CA LEU A 127 15.96 -11.48 5.17
C LEU A 127 15.31 -10.11 5.34
N ILE A 128 15.38 -9.26 4.32
CA ILE A 128 14.90 -7.87 4.40
C ILE A 128 14.01 -7.46 3.23
N GLY A 129 13.28 -6.36 3.41
CA GLY A 129 12.43 -5.73 2.40
C GLY A 129 11.03 -6.35 2.33
N GLU A 130 10.40 -6.26 1.16
CA GLU A 130 9.00 -6.65 0.95
C GLU A 130 8.71 -8.11 1.32
N VAL A 131 9.66 -9.00 1.02
CA VAL A 131 9.54 -10.42 1.34
C VAL A 131 9.62 -10.72 2.84
N ALA A 132 10.26 -9.84 3.62
CA ALA A 132 10.28 -9.87 5.08
C ALA A 132 9.01 -9.25 5.71
N GLY A 133 8.00 -8.92 4.90
CA GLY A 133 6.77 -8.29 5.37
C GLY A 133 6.84 -6.77 5.49
N LYS A 134 7.92 -6.14 5.01
CA LYS A 134 8.09 -4.67 4.99
C LYS A 134 8.06 -4.13 3.55
N PRO A 135 6.86 -3.94 2.96
CA PRO A 135 6.76 -3.31 1.65
C PRO A 135 7.26 -1.86 1.71
N LEU A 136 7.42 -1.24 0.54
CA LEU A 136 7.90 0.13 0.32
C LEU A 136 9.42 0.30 0.35
N VAL A 137 9.91 1.21 -0.51
CA VAL A 137 11.34 1.46 -0.77
C VAL A 137 12.06 1.98 0.47
N LYS A 138 11.46 2.95 1.19
CA LYS A 138 12.06 3.55 2.39
C LYS A 138 12.23 2.52 3.50
N ASN A 139 11.21 1.69 3.72
CA ASN A 139 11.25 0.59 4.66
C ASN A 139 12.38 -0.39 4.33
N ALA A 140 12.48 -0.83 3.08
CA ALA A 140 13.55 -1.71 2.64
C ALA A 140 14.94 -1.08 2.86
N ALA A 141 15.11 0.20 2.53
CA ALA A 141 16.37 0.91 2.70
C ALA A 141 16.78 1.02 4.19
N ASN A 142 15.85 1.36 5.07
CA ASN A 142 16.08 1.38 6.52
C ASN A 142 16.53 0.02 7.05
N LEU A 143 15.84 -1.06 6.67
CA LEU A 143 16.23 -2.43 7.07
C LEU A 143 17.64 -2.79 6.59
N GLY A 144 18.01 -2.39 5.37
CA GLY A 144 19.36 -2.58 4.85
C GLY A 144 20.43 -1.99 5.75
N ARG A 145 20.20 -0.78 6.30
CA ARG A 145 21.13 -0.19 7.28
C ARG A 145 21.08 -0.94 8.60
N ALA A 146 19.90 -1.14 9.16
CA ALA A 146 19.74 -1.74 10.48
C ALA A 146 20.43 -3.11 10.59
N VAL A 147 20.22 -3.99 9.61
CA VAL A 147 20.81 -5.33 9.59
C VAL A 147 22.33 -5.26 9.54
N ILE A 148 22.91 -4.40 8.69
CA ILE A 148 24.37 -4.26 8.63
C ILE A 148 24.94 -3.66 9.92
N GLU A 149 24.22 -2.75 10.59
CA GLU A 149 24.63 -2.23 11.90
C GLU A 149 24.64 -3.33 12.98
N HIS A 150 23.71 -4.29 12.93
CA HIS A 150 23.77 -5.48 13.77
C HIS A 150 24.96 -6.37 13.41
N ILE A 151 25.14 -6.68 12.13
CA ILE A 151 26.26 -7.51 11.64
C ILE A 151 27.60 -6.87 12.05
N ALA A 152 27.79 -5.58 11.83
CA ALA A 152 29.03 -4.88 12.18
C ALA A 152 29.39 -5.01 13.68
N ARG A 153 28.38 -5.03 14.57
CA ARG A 153 28.58 -5.28 16.00
C ARG A 153 28.94 -6.74 16.27
N ASP A 154 28.22 -7.68 15.68
CA ASP A 154 28.46 -9.13 15.86
C ASP A 154 29.83 -9.56 15.29
N LEU A 155 30.31 -8.88 14.24
CA LEU A 155 31.61 -9.15 13.61
C LEU A 155 32.76 -8.33 14.23
N ALA A 156 32.48 -7.42 15.17
CA ALA A 156 33.48 -6.53 15.73
C ALA A 156 34.66 -7.30 16.36
N GLY A 157 35.89 -6.95 15.96
CA GLY A 157 37.12 -7.56 16.49
C GLY A 157 37.52 -8.90 15.85
N ALA A 158 36.73 -9.44 14.90
CA ALA A 158 37.06 -10.66 14.18
C ALA A 158 37.39 -10.35 12.70
N SER A 159 38.59 -10.67 12.25
CA SER A 159 38.96 -10.60 10.83
C SER A 159 38.37 -11.78 10.06
N ALA A 160 37.80 -11.52 8.88
CA ALA A 160 37.46 -12.61 7.97
C ALA A 160 38.72 -13.36 7.53
N GLY A 161 38.62 -14.68 7.36
CA GLY A 161 39.69 -15.47 6.76
C GLY A 161 39.97 -15.06 5.32
N GLU A 162 41.14 -15.40 4.79
CA GLU A 162 41.51 -15.09 3.41
C GLU A 162 40.46 -15.63 2.42
N GLY A 163 40.02 -14.78 1.48
CA GLY A 163 38.99 -15.13 0.49
C GLY A 163 37.56 -15.25 1.04
N VAL A 164 37.32 -14.89 2.31
CA VAL A 164 35.98 -14.85 2.92
C VAL A 164 35.54 -13.39 3.09
N LEU A 165 34.36 -13.07 2.58
CA LEU A 165 33.74 -11.76 2.78
C LEU A 165 33.04 -11.67 4.14
N ASP A 166 32.86 -10.47 4.67
CA ASP A 166 32.02 -10.27 5.85
C ASP A 166 30.54 -10.48 5.48
N VAL A 167 30.11 -9.93 4.34
CA VAL A 167 28.71 -9.93 3.92
C VAL A 167 28.55 -10.18 2.42
N VAL A 168 27.73 -11.16 2.04
CA VAL A 168 27.18 -11.26 0.67
C VAL A 168 25.73 -10.79 0.70
N ILE A 169 25.37 -9.87 -0.20
CA ILE A 169 24.04 -9.29 -0.28
C ILE A 169 23.38 -9.75 -1.59
N VAL A 170 22.22 -10.38 -1.50
CA VAL A 170 21.49 -10.96 -2.63
C VAL A 170 20.34 -10.05 -3.03
N GLY A 171 20.49 -9.33 -4.13
CA GLY A 171 19.53 -8.38 -4.71
C GLY A 171 19.99 -6.93 -4.55
N SER A 172 19.85 -6.14 -5.62
CA SER A 172 20.19 -4.70 -5.64
C SER A 172 18.96 -3.80 -5.52
N GLY A 173 17.89 -4.29 -4.90
CA GLY A 173 16.78 -3.42 -4.49
C GLY A 173 17.23 -2.37 -3.47
N PRO A 174 16.35 -1.45 -3.06
CA PRO A 174 16.68 -0.39 -2.11
C PRO A 174 17.32 -0.89 -0.81
N GLY A 175 16.82 -2.02 -0.27
CA GLY A 175 17.41 -2.64 0.91
C GLY A 175 18.81 -3.22 0.68
N GLY A 176 19.06 -3.85 -0.46
CA GLY A 176 20.37 -4.39 -0.80
C GLY A 176 21.41 -3.31 -1.09
N LEU A 177 21.03 -2.25 -1.81
CA LEU A 177 21.89 -1.09 -2.03
C LEU A 177 22.21 -0.38 -0.71
N SER A 178 21.20 -0.15 0.14
CA SER A 178 21.42 0.44 1.47
C SER A 178 22.34 -0.43 2.35
N ALA A 179 22.15 -1.75 2.34
CA ALA A 179 23.05 -2.68 3.03
C ALA A 179 24.49 -2.55 2.51
N GLY A 180 24.68 -2.53 1.19
CA GLY A 180 26.01 -2.34 0.59
C GLY A 180 26.67 -1.02 0.97
N LEU A 181 25.93 0.09 0.92
CA LEU A 181 26.43 1.40 1.35
C LEU A 181 26.77 1.42 2.85
N THR A 182 25.96 0.74 3.68
CA THR A 182 26.22 0.61 5.11
C THR A 182 27.48 -0.22 5.38
N CYS A 183 27.73 -1.29 4.59
CA CYS A 183 28.97 -2.04 4.67
C CYS A 183 30.18 -1.15 4.39
N LYS A 184 30.10 -0.22 3.42
CA LYS A 184 31.17 0.74 3.15
C LYS A 184 31.43 1.66 4.34
N VAL A 185 30.38 2.22 4.94
CA VAL A 185 30.49 3.06 6.15
C VAL A 185 31.13 2.28 7.31
N LYS A 186 30.78 1.00 7.46
CA LYS A 186 31.32 0.11 8.51
C LYS A 186 32.63 -0.58 8.15
N ARG A 187 33.18 -0.30 6.95
CA ARG A 187 34.41 -0.92 6.44
C ARG A 187 34.36 -2.45 6.42
N LEU A 188 33.18 -3.01 6.18
CA LEU A 188 32.99 -4.45 5.99
C LEU A 188 33.26 -4.82 4.54
N SER A 189 33.93 -5.94 4.32
CA SER A 189 34.09 -6.52 2.99
C SER A 189 32.75 -7.09 2.51
N CYS A 190 32.25 -6.61 1.38
CA CYS A 190 30.96 -7.06 0.87
C CYS A 190 30.87 -7.09 -0.65
N VAL A 191 29.90 -7.85 -1.15
CA VAL A 191 29.45 -7.81 -2.55
C VAL A 191 27.93 -7.80 -2.60
N VAL A 192 27.36 -6.97 -3.47
CA VAL A 192 25.94 -6.97 -3.83
C VAL A 192 25.79 -7.71 -5.16
N ILE A 193 24.93 -8.72 -5.20
CA ILE A 193 24.74 -9.57 -6.38
C ILE A 193 23.31 -9.39 -6.89
N GLU A 194 23.18 -9.00 -8.15
CA GLU A 194 21.91 -8.74 -8.83
C GLU A 194 21.78 -9.64 -10.06
N LYS A 195 20.63 -10.32 -10.15
CA LYS A 195 20.34 -11.23 -11.25
C LYS A 195 20.15 -10.52 -12.58
N GLU A 196 19.67 -9.28 -12.54
CA GLU A 196 19.42 -8.46 -13.72
C GLU A 196 20.66 -7.66 -14.15
N HIS A 197 20.72 -7.26 -15.42
CA HIS A 197 21.77 -6.38 -15.94
C HIS A 197 21.60 -4.90 -15.54
N VAL A 198 20.60 -4.59 -14.71
CA VAL A 198 20.30 -3.25 -14.21
C VAL A 198 20.07 -3.31 -12.70
N MET A 199 20.66 -2.35 -11.98
CA MET A 199 20.47 -2.23 -10.54
C MET A 199 19.04 -1.79 -10.20
N ALA A 200 18.58 -2.09 -8.97
CA ALA A 200 17.25 -1.72 -8.50
C ALA A 200 16.14 -2.06 -9.50
N SER A 201 16.27 -3.23 -10.13
CA SER A 201 15.52 -3.63 -11.33
C SER A 201 14.00 -3.48 -11.22
N THR A 202 13.44 -3.68 -10.03
CA THR A 202 12.00 -3.47 -9.79
C THR A 202 11.58 -2.01 -10.04
N VAL A 203 12.34 -1.05 -9.54
CA VAL A 203 12.06 0.39 -9.65
C VAL A 203 12.47 0.92 -11.03
N ALA A 204 13.65 0.53 -11.52
CA ALA A 204 14.15 0.95 -12.83
C ALA A 204 13.16 0.60 -13.96
N ARG A 205 12.52 -0.55 -13.85
CA ARG A 205 11.54 -1.07 -14.81
C ARG A 205 10.10 -0.65 -14.50
N TYR A 206 9.83 0.34 -13.64
CA TYR A 206 8.50 0.95 -13.59
C TYR A 206 8.19 1.71 -14.89
N PRO A 207 6.92 2.04 -15.19
CA PRO A 207 6.59 2.89 -16.34
C PRO A 207 7.37 4.21 -16.32
N LYS A 208 7.69 4.72 -17.51
CA LYS A 208 8.37 6.02 -17.68
C LYS A 208 7.63 7.15 -16.99
N GLY A 209 8.37 8.03 -16.29
CA GLY A 209 7.78 9.18 -15.58
C GLY A 209 6.91 8.81 -14.38
N LYS A 210 6.90 7.54 -13.94
CA LYS A 210 6.18 7.15 -12.73
C LYS A 210 6.66 7.98 -11.55
N LEU A 211 5.73 8.69 -10.93
CA LEU A 211 5.98 9.39 -9.68
C LEU A 211 6.11 8.38 -8.53
N PHE A 212 7.16 8.57 -7.75
CA PHE A 212 7.49 7.82 -6.56
C PHE A 212 7.31 8.74 -5.35
N MET A 213 6.59 8.26 -4.34
CA MET A 213 6.44 8.94 -3.05
C MET A 213 7.25 8.19 -2.00
N ALA A 214 7.98 8.91 -1.16
CA ALA A 214 8.82 8.37 -0.10
C ALA A 214 8.00 7.88 1.11
N GLU A 215 7.10 6.93 0.87
CA GLU A 215 6.24 6.30 1.88
C GLU A 215 7.00 5.24 2.71
N PRO A 216 6.58 4.98 3.97
CA PRO A 216 5.46 5.59 4.68
C PRO A 216 5.81 6.96 5.26
N SER A 217 5.02 8.02 5.03
CA SER A 217 5.34 9.40 5.45
C SER A 217 5.66 9.54 6.95
N GLY A 218 5.04 8.72 7.81
CA GLY A 218 5.30 8.66 9.25
C GLY A 218 6.65 8.06 9.68
N ALA A 219 7.45 7.48 8.78
CA ALA A 219 8.78 6.94 9.10
C ALA A 219 9.91 7.77 8.47
N GLY A 220 10.98 8.03 9.22
CA GLY A 220 12.17 8.69 8.68
C GLY A 220 12.94 7.79 7.70
N ASN A 221 13.55 8.35 6.65
CA ASN A 221 14.58 7.63 5.91
C ASN A 221 15.90 7.76 6.69
N LEU A 222 16.24 6.74 7.46
CA LEU A 222 17.48 6.68 8.23
C LEU A 222 18.53 5.82 7.53
N SER A 223 18.37 5.49 6.25
CA SER A 223 19.39 4.75 5.50
C SER A 223 20.51 5.65 4.96
N TYR A 224 21.50 5.07 4.26
CA TYR A 224 22.47 5.84 3.46
C TYR A 224 22.10 5.94 1.97
N LEU A 225 20.92 5.43 1.60
CA LEU A 225 20.39 5.51 0.25
C LEU A 225 19.31 6.63 0.21
N PRO A 226 19.45 7.66 -0.64
CA PRO A 226 18.49 8.74 -0.69
C PRO A 226 17.14 8.23 -1.22
N VAL A 227 16.06 8.47 -0.48
CA VAL A 227 14.69 8.11 -0.85
C VAL A 227 13.83 9.34 -0.59
N PHE A 228 13.27 9.90 -1.65
CA PHE A 228 12.53 11.16 -1.65
C PHE A 228 11.47 11.13 -2.77
N ASP A 229 10.54 12.07 -2.73
CA ASP A 229 9.50 12.21 -3.75
C ASP A 229 10.13 12.66 -5.07
N ALA A 230 9.99 11.84 -6.11
CA ALA A 230 10.63 12.07 -7.40
C ALA A 230 10.01 11.18 -8.49
N THR A 231 10.35 11.43 -9.75
CA THR A 231 10.15 10.45 -10.81
C THR A 231 11.04 9.22 -10.60
N LYS A 232 10.67 8.06 -11.17
CA LYS A 232 11.52 6.86 -11.10
C LYS A 232 12.91 7.13 -11.68
N GLU A 233 13.04 7.98 -12.69
CA GLU A 233 14.29 8.28 -13.38
C GLU A 233 15.23 9.07 -12.48
N GLU A 234 14.72 10.12 -11.82
CA GLU A 234 15.47 10.91 -10.85
C GLU A 234 15.94 10.05 -9.68
N LEU A 235 15.07 9.19 -9.15
CA LEU A 235 15.40 8.32 -8.02
C LEU A 235 16.46 7.28 -8.38
N VAL A 236 16.35 6.63 -9.55
CA VAL A 236 17.35 5.67 -10.02
C VAL A 236 18.68 6.36 -10.35
N ALA A 237 18.65 7.55 -10.94
CA ALA A 237 19.85 8.35 -11.18
C ALA A 237 20.55 8.76 -9.88
N ALA A 238 19.78 9.19 -8.87
CA ALA A 238 20.28 9.50 -7.53
C ALA A 238 20.97 8.28 -6.89
N TRP A 239 20.34 7.10 -6.93
CA TRP A 239 20.96 5.87 -6.43
C TRP A 239 22.23 5.53 -7.18
N LYS A 240 22.24 5.71 -8.51
CA LYS A 240 23.39 5.40 -9.34
C LYS A 240 24.59 6.26 -8.95
N GLN A 241 24.35 7.56 -8.77
CA GLN A 241 25.39 8.50 -8.34
C GLN A 241 26.03 8.09 -7.01
N VAL A 242 25.22 7.70 -6.01
CA VAL A 242 25.73 7.27 -4.70
C VAL A 242 26.47 5.94 -4.79
N VAL A 243 25.91 4.96 -5.52
CA VAL A 243 26.50 3.61 -5.69
C VAL A 243 27.83 3.67 -6.43
N ASP A 244 27.89 4.39 -7.56
CA ASP A 244 29.09 4.56 -8.37
C ASP A 244 30.15 5.37 -7.60
N GLY A 245 29.75 6.48 -6.98
CA GLY A 245 30.64 7.35 -6.23
C GLY A 245 31.22 6.66 -4.98
N ALA A 246 30.45 5.79 -4.33
CA ALA A 246 30.93 4.96 -3.23
C ALA A 246 31.78 3.78 -3.71
N GLN A 247 31.87 3.52 -5.02
CA GLN A 247 32.52 2.36 -5.61
C GLN A 247 32.03 1.06 -4.93
N LEU A 248 30.72 0.90 -4.86
CA LEU A 248 30.10 -0.27 -4.25
C LEU A 248 30.40 -1.53 -5.11
N PRO A 249 30.86 -2.65 -4.52
CA PRO A 249 31.07 -3.89 -5.27
C PRO A 249 29.71 -4.50 -5.66
N LEU A 250 29.22 -4.15 -6.86
CA LEU A 250 27.95 -4.60 -7.42
C LEU A 250 28.18 -5.50 -8.63
N LYS A 251 27.64 -6.71 -8.60
CA LYS A 251 27.67 -7.68 -9.71
C LYS A 251 26.28 -7.75 -10.33
N LEU A 252 26.18 -7.39 -11.62
CA LEU A 252 24.94 -7.41 -12.39
C LEU A 252 24.92 -8.63 -13.33
N GLY A 253 23.73 -9.11 -13.68
CA GLY A 253 23.55 -10.27 -14.55
C GLY A 253 23.94 -11.60 -13.91
N GLU A 254 24.00 -11.65 -12.58
CA GLU A 254 24.49 -12.80 -11.82
C GLU A 254 23.41 -13.27 -10.86
N ALA A 255 22.71 -14.34 -11.22
CA ALA A 255 21.66 -14.91 -10.38
C ALA A 255 22.25 -15.82 -9.29
N VAL A 256 21.86 -15.61 -8.04
CA VAL A 256 22.20 -16.51 -6.92
C VAL A 256 21.30 -17.75 -6.97
N GLU A 257 21.92 -18.93 -7.02
CA GLU A 257 21.23 -20.21 -7.09
C GLU A 257 21.01 -20.80 -5.70
N THR A 258 22.07 -20.85 -4.88
CA THR A 258 22.03 -21.46 -3.54
C THR A 258 22.86 -20.68 -2.54
N VAL A 259 22.42 -20.73 -1.28
CA VAL A 259 23.05 -20.14 -0.09
C VAL A 259 23.08 -21.24 0.96
N LYS A 260 24.27 -21.81 1.21
CA LYS A 260 24.45 -22.89 2.18
C LYS A 260 25.44 -22.47 3.25
N ARG A 261 25.08 -22.69 4.52
CA ARG A 261 25.99 -22.49 5.65
C ARG A 261 26.76 -23.79 5.88
N GLY A 262 28.09 -23.73 5.83
CA GLY A 262 28.96 -24.86 6.16
C GLY A 262 29.07 -25.08 7.66
N ASP A 263 29.64 -26.24 8.04
CA ASP A 263 29.89 -26.60 9.44
C ASP A 263 30.93 -25.68 10.10
N ASP A 264 31.80 -25.07 9.29
CA ASP A 264 32.74 -24.01 9.69
C ASP A 264 32.07 -22.66 9.99
N GLY A 265 30.75 -22.59 9.83
CA GLY A 265 29.96 -21.39 10.04
C GLY A 265 30.04 -20.36 8.91
N ILE A 266 30.70 -20.68 7.80
CA ILE A 266 30.85 -19.82 6.63
C ILE A 266 29.80 -20.19 5.58
N PHE A 267 29.18 -19.19 4.97
CA PHE A 267 28.28 -19.36 3.85
C PHE A 267 29.06 -19.59 2.55
N THR A 268 28.59 -20.56 1.78
CA THR A 268 28.91 -20.73 0.36
C THR A 268 27.70 -20.27 -0.44
N VAL A 269 27.88 -19.18 -1.19
CA VAL A 269 26.86 -18.58 -2.06
C VAL A 269 27.22 -18.91 -3.50
N LYS A 270 26.49 -19.85 -4.11
CA LYS A 270 26.68 -20.25 -5.51
C LYS A 270 25.78 -19.41 -6.41
N THR A 271 26.36 -18.89 -7.48
CA THR A 271 25.64 -18.13 -8.50
C THR A 271 25.80 -18.81 -9.87
N THR A 272 25.14 -18.23 -10.86
CA THR A 272 25.29 -18.59 -12.28
C THR A 272 26.68 -18.31 -12.85
N VAL A 273 27.51 -17.51 -12.17
CA VAL A 273 28.83 -17.06 -12.66
C VAL A 273 29.97 -17.51 -11.76
N ALA A 274 29.79 -17.47 -10.44
CA ALA A 274 30.85 -17.65 -9.45
C ALA A 274 30.35 -18.31 -8.16
N THR A 275 31.27 -18.50 -7.23
CA THR A 275 30.96 -18.92 -5.86
C THR A 275 31.65 -17.97 -4.89
N TYR A 276 30.91 -17.47 -3.92
CA TYR A 276 31.41 -16.56 -2.89
C TYR A 276 31.38 -17.25 -1.54
N ARG A 277 32.38 -16.94 -0.70
CA ARG A 277 32.41 -17.33 0.70
C ARG A 277 32.15 -16.11 1.56
N ALA A 278 31.27 -16.22 2.55
CA ALA A 278 30.95 -15.09 3.43
C ALA A 278 30.60 -15.51 4.86
N ARG A 279 30.90 -14.67 5.84
CA ARG A 279 30.50 -14.89 7.24
C ARG A 279 29.00 -14.71 7.44
N THR A 280 28.40 -13.77 6.72
CA THR A 280 26.97 -13.46 6.77
C THR A 280 26.39 -13.27 5.38
N VAL A 281 25.07 -13.49 5.25
CA VAL A 281 24.33 -13.28 4.00
C VAL A 281 23.08 -12.46 4.28
N VAL A 282 22.82 -11.45 3.46
CA VAL A 282 21.59 -10.66 3.49
C VAL A 282 20.77 -10.96 2.23
N LEU A 283 19.60 -11.55 2.41
CA LEU A 283 18.64 -11.84 1.35
C LEU A 283 17.71 -10.63 1.16
N ALA A 284 17.91 -9.89 0.07
CA ALA A 284 17.20 -8.67 -0.29
C ALA A 284 16.50 -8.80 -1.66
N THR A 285 15.92 -9.97 -1.94
CA THR A 285 15.42 -10.39 -3.26
C THR A 285 14.11 -9.74 -3.70
N GLY A 286 13.38 -9.09 -2.78
CA GLY A 286 12.03 -8.56 -3.03
C GLY A 286 11.02 -9.65 -3.38
N LEU A 287 9.82 -9.26 -3.86
CA LEU A 287 8.79 -10.23 -4.29
C LEU A 287 8.73 -10.45 -5.80
N ARG A 288 9.32 -9.56 -6.60
CA ARG A 288 9.09 -9.46 -8.05
C ARG A 288 10.28 -9.93 -8.89
N GLY A 289 10.85 -11.07 -8.50
CA GLY A 289 12.04 -11.62 -9.15
C GLY A 289 11.75 -12.39 -10.43
N LYS A 290 10.67 -13.18 -10.50
CA LYS A 290 10.45 -14.09 -11.64
C LYS A 290 9.09 -13.82 -12.28
N PRO A 291 9.00 -13.04 -13.37
CA PRO A 291 7.75 -12.95 -14.10
C PRO A 291 7.34 -14.36 -14.54
N ARG A 292 6.05 -14.66 -14.43
CA ARG A 292 5.51 -15.92 -14.94
C ARG A 292 5.57 -15.86 -16.46
N LEU A 293 6.17 -16.88 -17.05
CA LEU A 293 6.29 -17.02 -18.50
C LEU A 293 5.24 -18.03 -18.99
N LEU A 294 4.81 -17.89 -20.25
CA LEU A 294 4.01 -18.91 -20.89
C LEU A 294 4.89 -20.10 -21.27
N ALA A 295 4.48 -21.30 -20.90
CA ALA A 295 5.15 -22.54 -21.30
C ALA A 295 4.61 -23.02 -22.67
N VAL A 296 4.81 -22.21 -23.71
CA VAL A 296 4.37 -22.48 -25.08
C VAL A 296 5.50 -22.26 -26.07
N PRO A 297 5.50 -22.93 -27.23
CA PRO A 297 6.49 -22.68 -28.28
C PRO A 297 6.53 -21.19 -28.68
N GLY A 298 7.73 -20.66 -28.88
CA GLY A 298 7.98 -19.27 -29.26
C GLY A 298 7.82 -18.22 -28.14
N ALA A 299 7.49 -18.61 -26.91
CA ALA A 299 7.38 -17.67 -25.79
C ALA A 299 8.71 -16.99 -25.40
N ASN A 300 9.84 -17.48 -25.94
CA ASN A 300 11.19 -16.94 -25.76
C ASN A 300 11.66 -16.04 -26.91
N LEU A 301 10.81 -15.78 -27.92
CA LEU A 301 11.14 -14.84 -29.00
C LEU A 301 11.27 -13.40 -28.45
N GLU A 302 12.15 -12.60 -29.05
CA GLU A 302 12.42 -11.20 -28.62
C GLU A 302 11.16 -10.31 -28.64
N LYS A 303 10.17 -10.64 -29.47
CA LYS A 303 8.88 -9.94 -29.51
C LYS A 303 7.99 -10.17 -28.29
N VAL A 304 8.29 -11.17 -27.46
CA VAL A 304 7.48 -11.60 -26.32
C VAL A 304 8.07 -11.02 -25.03
N HIS A 305 7.39 -10.01 -24.51
CA HIS A 305 7.78 -9.24 -23.35
C HIS A 305 7.00 -9.69 -22.12
N SER A 306 7.62 -9.66 -20.94
CA SER A 306 6.95 -9.92 -19.66
C SER A 306 6.59 -8.63 -18.90
N ARG A 307 6.79 -7.47 -19.53
CA ARG A 307 6.54 -6.15 -18.96
C ARG A 307 6.40 -5.11 -20.07
N LEU A 308 5.54 -4.12 -19.85
CA LEU A 308 5.39 -2.92 -20.67
C LEU A 308 6.13 -1.74 -20.00
N GLU A 309 7.07 -1.11 -20.71
CA GLU A 309 7.89 0.00 -20.18
C GLU A 309 7.36 1.36 -20.65
N ASP A 310 7.39 1.64 -21.96
CA ASP A 310 6.82 2.83 -22.59
C ASP A 310 5.80 2.40 -23.67
N PRO A 311 4.50 2.66 -23.49
CA PRO A 311 3.49 2.36 -24.51
C PRO A 311 3.72 3.10 -25.84
N ALA A 312 4.37 4.27 -25.81
CA ALA A 312 4.59 5.10 -27.00
C ALA A 312 5.49 4.42 -28.03
N ASP A 313 6.41 3.55 -27.60
CA ASP A 313 7.32 2.81 -28.49
C ASP A 313 6.58 1.87 -29.46
N TYR A 314 5.31 1.55 -29.15
CA TYR A 314 4.50 0.58 -29.88
C TYR A 314 3.40 1.23 -30.73
N ALA A 315 3.42 2.57 -30.87
CA ALA A 315 2.48 3.30 -31.72
C ALA A 315 2.48 2.75 -33.16
N GLY A 316 1.28 2.49 -33.71
CA GLY A 316 1.10 1.95 -35.05
C GLY A 316 1.44 0.45 -35.22
N GLN A 317 1.79 -0.26 -34.14
CA GLN A 317 2.13 -1.68 -34.18
C GLN A 317 0.99 -2.58 -33.69
N HIS A 318 0.91 -3.83 -34.16
CA HIS A 318 -0.03 -4.83 -33.63
C HIS A 318 0.57 -5.52 -32.41
N VAL A 319 -0.15 -5.44 -31.29
CA VAL A 319 0.32 -5.90 -30.00
C VAL A 319 -0.70 -6.86 -29.39
N LEU A 320 -0.25 -8.04 -28.99
CA LEU A 320 -1.03 -8.91 -28.11
C LEU A 320 -0.72 -8.57 -26.66
N VAL A 321 -1.72 -8.47 -25.80
CA VAL A 321 -1.55 -8.47 -24.34
C VAL A 321 -2.19 -9.75 -23.79
N VAL A 322 -1.49 -10.47 -22.93
CA VAL A 322 -1.96 -11.71 -22.29
C VAL A 322 -2.07 -11.51 -20.79
N GLY A 323 -3.27 -11.64 -20.24
CA GLY A 323 -3.53 -11.53 -18.81
C GLY A 323 -4.89 -10.90 -18.49
N GLY A 324 -5.28 -10.94 -17.22
CA GLY A 324 -6.58 -10.41 -16.77
C GLY A 324 -6.57 -9.77 -15.39
N GLY A 325 -5.38 -9.41 -14.88
CA GLY A 325 -5.24 -8.53 -13.71
C GLY A 325 -5.03 -7.09 -14.14
N ASP A 326 -4.97 -6.16 -13.19
CA ASP A 326 -4.82 -4.73 -13.46
C ASP A 326 -3.63 -4.41 -14.38
N SER A 327 -2.46 -5.01 -14.15
CA SER A 327 -1.28 -4.75 -15.00
C SER A 327 -1.52 -5.08 -16.47
N ALA A 328 -2.29 -6.14 -16.77
CA ALA A 328 -2.61 -6.51 -18.14
C ALA A 328 -3.63 -5.54 -18.75
N VAL A 329 -4.67 -5.19 -18.00
CA VAL A 329 -5.74 -4.31 -18.47
C VAL A 329 -5.23 -2.87 -18.64
N GLU A 330 -4.54 -2.31 -17.65
CA GLU A 330 -3.90 -0.99 -17.74
C GLU A 330 -2.87 -0.93 -18.86
N GLY A 331 -2.07 -1.99 -19.03
CA GLY A 331 -1.09 -2.07 -20.12
C GLY A 331 -1.76 -2.06 -21.50
N ALA A 332 -2.82 -2.85 -21.69
CA ALA A 332 -3.59 -2.86 -22.92
C ALA A 332 -4.22 -1.50 -23.23
N MET A 333 -4.85 -0.86 -22.24
CA MET A 333 -5.45 0.47 -22.43
C MET A 333 -4.40 1.54 -22.74
N SER A 334 -3.25 1.51 -22.07
CA SER A 334 -2.17 2.48 -22.30
C SER A 334 -1.56 2.32 -23.70
N LEU A 335 -1.45 1.09 -24.21
CA LEU A 335 -1.02 0.83 -25.59
C LEU A 335 -2.03 1.34 -26.62
N VAL A 336 -3.33 1.18 -26.36
CA VAL A 336 -4.39 1.75 -27.21
C VAL A 336 -4.32 3.28 -27.20
N ASP A 337 -4.18 3.91 -26.03
CA ASP A 337 -4.05 5.36 -25.90
C ASP A 337 -2.82 5.89 -26.64
N ALA A 338 -1.73 5.11 -26.67
CA ALA A 338 -0.51 5.42 -27.41
C ALA A 338 -0.59 5.16 -28.93
N GLY A 339 -1.71 4.61 -29.42
CA GLY A 339 -1.96 4.39 -30.85
C GLY A 339 -1.51 3.02 -31.38
N ALA A 340 -1.28 2.03 -30.52
CA ALA A 340 -1.07 0.65 -30.94
C ALA A 340 -2.40 -0.04 -31.30
N THR A 341 -2.36 -1.04 -32.19
CA THR A 341 -3.49 -1.94 -32.44
C THR A 341 -3.41 -3.13 -31.49
N VAL A 342 -4.26 -3.16 -30.47
CA VAL A 342 -4.10 -4.08 -29.34
C VAL A 342 -5.17 -5.17 -29.34
N THR A 343 -4.79 -6.42 -29.12
CA THR A 343 -5.71 -7.51 -28.74
C THR A 343 -5.40 -7.98 -27.32
N LEU A 344 -6.42 -8.06 -26.46
CA LEU A 344 -6.28 -8.57 -25.09
C LEU A 344 -6.79 -10.01 -25.01
N SER A 345 -5.91 -10.96 -24.71
CA SER A 345 -6.24 -12.38 -24.50
C SER A 345 -6.23 -12.71 -23.01
N TYR A 346 -7.31 -13.33 -22.54
CA TYR A 346 -7.42 -13.79 -21.16
C TYR A 346 -8.12 -15.14 -21.06
N ARG A 347 -7.53 -16.05 -20.27
CA ARG A 347 -8.05 -17.41 -20.04
C ARG A 347 -9.36 -17.47 -19.25
N GLY A 348 -9.69 -16.39 -18.52
CA GLY A 348 -10.89 -16.35 -17.70
C GLY A 348 -12.14 -15.96 -18.50
N ASP A 349 -13.29 -16.23 -17.90
CA ASP A 349 -14.62 -15.84 -18.38
C ASP A 349 -14.96 -14.36 -18.10
N GLY A 350 -14.11 -13.65 -17.36
CA GLY A 350 -14.27 -12.23 -17.05
C GLY A 350 -13.25 -11.70 -16.06
N PHE A 351 -13.09 -10.38 -16.00
CA PHE A 351 -12.02 -9.68 -15.27
C PHE A 351 -12.27 -9.52 -13.77
N LYS A 352 -12.61 -10.61 -13.07
CA LYS A 352 -12.96 -10.65 -11.63
C LYS A 352 -11.88 -10.09 -10.69
N ARG A 353 -10.62 -10.06 -11.14
CA ARG A 353 -9.44 -9.59 -10.38
C ARG A 353 -8.97 -8.19 -10.76
N CYS A 354 -9.62 -7.56 -11.72
CA CYS A 354 -9.32 -6.22 -12.18
C CYS A 354 -10.15 -5.20 -11.38
N LYS A 355 -9.61 -4.02 -11.09
CA LYS A 355 -10.37 -2.95 -10.42
C LYS A 355 -11.59 -2.55 -11.24
N GLN A 356 -12.70 -2.20 -10.57
CA GLN A 356 -13.96 -1.88 -11.23
C GLN A 356 -13.84 -0.71 -12.22
N GLY A 357 -13.07 0.33 -11.88
CA GLY A 357 -12.78 1.44 -12.80
C GLY A 357 -12.09 0.99 -14.08
N ASN A 358 -11.09 0.11 -13.97
CA ASN A 358 -10.39 -0.50 -15.10
C ASN A 358 -11.34 -1.40 -15.91
N GLN A 359 -12.22 -2.17 -15.27
CA GLN A 359 -13.23 -2.97 -15.96
C GLN A 359 -14.20 -2.10 -16.78
N LYS A 360 -14.66 -0.98 -16.22
CA LYS A 360 -15.56 -0.05 -16.90
C LYS A 360 -14.90 0.54 -18.15
N ARG A 361 -13.68 1.06 -18.01
CA ARG A 361 -12.94 1.64 -19.14
C ARG A 361 -12.60 0.60 -20.21
N LEU A 362 -12.26 -0.62 -19.79
CA LEU A 362 -12.05 -1.74 -20.71
C LEU A 362 -13.32 -2.06 -21.51
N ALA A 363 -14.49 -2.09 -20.86
CA ALA A 363 -15.76 -2.31 -21.52
C ALA A 363 -16.06 -1.20 -22.55
N GLU A 364 -15.87 0.07 -22.19
CA GLU A 364 -16.05 1.21 -23.10
C GLU A 364 -15.16 1.10 -24.35
N LEU A 365 -13.88 0.74 -24.19
CA LEU A 365 -12.96 0.55 -25.32
C LEU A 365 -13.31 -0.67 -26.18
N THR A 366 -13.83 -1.74 -25.56
CA THR A 366 -14.26 -2.96 -26.26
C THR A 366 -15.52 -2.69 -27.08
N GLU A 367 -16.52 -2.02 -26.48
CA GLU A 367 -17.77 -1.61 -27.14
C GLU A 367 -17.51 -0.64 -28.29
N ALA A 368 -16.53 0.27 -28.14
CA ALA A 368 -16.08 1.16 -29.20
C ALA A 368 -15.24 0.46 -30.29
N GLY A 369 -14.99 -0.85 -30.20
CA GLY A 369 -14.20 -1.63 -31.15
C GLY A 369 -12.70 -1.29 -31.16
N LYS A 370 -12.21 -0.53 -30.17
CA LYS A 370 -10.81 -0.08 -30.09
C LYS A 370 -9.88 -1.10 -29.44
N LEU A 371 -10.42 -1.97 -28.59
CA LEU A 371 -9.68 -3.01 -27.88
C LEU A 371 -10.42 -4.34 -27.97
N PRO A 372 -10.16 -5.16 -29.01
CA PRO A 372 -10.63 -6.53 -29.07
C PRO A 372 -10.19 -7.35 -27.84
N VAL A 373 -11.16 -8.01 -27.19
CA VAL A 373 -10.92 -8.87 -26.02
C VAL A 373 -11.32 -10.31 -26.35
N LEU A 374 -10.39 -11.24 -26.16
CA LEU A 374 -10.59 -12.68 -26.29
C LEU A 374 -10.65 -13.31 -24.90
N LEU A 375 -11.85 -13.50 -24.39
CA LEU A 375 -12.08 -14.25 -23.15
C LEU A 375 -12.01 -15.75 -23.40
N GLU A 376 -11.82 -16.50 -22.31
CA GLU A 376 -11.71 -17.96 -22.32
C GLU A 376 -10.70 -18.46 -23.38
N SER A 377 -9.61 -17.71 -23.54
CA SER A 377 -8.61 -17.92 -24.59
C SER A 377 -7.24 -18.24 -23.99
N ASN A 378 -6.49 -19.13 -24.64
CA ASN A 378 -5.15 -19.53 -24.23
C ASN A 378 -4.20 -19.46 -25.43
N VAL A 379 -3.08 -18.74 -25.29
CA VAL A 379 -2.02 -18.77 -26.30
C VAL A 379 -1.49 -20.20 -26.42
N LYS A 380 -1.30 -20.65 -27.66
CA LYS A 380 -0.89 -22.00 -28.04
C LYS A 380 0.56 -22.00 -28.54
N GLU A 381 0.96 -20.97 -29.28
CA GLU A 381 2.29 -20.79 -29.86
C GLU A 381 2.47 -19.36 -30.35
N PHE A 382 3.71 -18.86 -30.29
CA PHE A 382 4.15 -17.65 -30.99
C PHE A 382 5.06 -18.00 -32.16
N THR A 383 4.87 -17.32 -33.29
CA THR A 383 5.81 -17.32 -34.42
C THR A 383 6.43 -15.92 -34.55
N ALA A 384 7.34 -15.73 -35.52
CA ALA A 384 7.98 -14.45 -35.76
C ALA A 384 6.97 -13.31 -36.02
N SER A 385 5.90 -13.58 -36.78
CA SER A 385 4.91 -12.58 -37.20
C SER A 385 3.53 -12.75 -36.55
N ASP A 386 3.24 -13.91 -35.95
CA ASP A 386 1.88 -14.27 -35.55
C ASP A 386 1.83 -14.93 -34.17
N VAL A 387 0.62 -15.04 -33.65
CA VAL A 387 0.29 -15.80 -32.44
C VAL A 387 -0.93 -16.67 -32.69
N THR A 388 -0.83 -17.94 -32.32
CA THR A 388 -1.96 -18.87 -32.35
C THR A 388 -2.61 -18.94 -30.98
N ILE A 389 -3.92 -18.71 -30.92
CA ILE A 389 -4.72 -18.68 -29.70
C ILE A 389 -5.81 -19.75 -29.79
N LYS A 390 -5.89 -20.62 -28.79
CA LYS A 390 -6.96 -21.61 -28.64
C LYS A 390 -8.13 -20.99 -27.85
N LEU A 391 -9.33 -21.11 -28.39
CA LEU A 391 -10.57 -20.66 -27.76
C LEU A 391 -11.24 -21.80 -26.98
N LYS A 392 -12.24 -21.46 -26.15
CA LYS A 392 -12.98 -22.41 -25.31
C LYS A 392 -13.64 -23.55 -26.10
N ASP A 393 -14.18 -23.24 -27.27
CA ASP A 393 -14.84 -24.20 -28.16
C ASP A 393 -13.86 -25.20 -28.82
N GLY A 394 -12.57 -25.08 -28.52
CA GLY A 394 -11.51 -25.95 -29.04
C GLY A 394 -10.93 -25.47 -30.37
N THR A 395 -11.54 -24.47 -31.01
CA THR A 395 -11.00 -23.86 -32.22
C THR A 395 -9.73 -23.05 -31.92
N SER A 396 -8.93 -22.80 -32.95
CA SER A 396 -7.75 -21.94 -32.85
C SER A 396 -7.85 -20.83 -33.87
N THR A 397 -7.46 -19.63 -33.47
CA THR A 397 -7.34 -18.46 -34.33
C THR A 397 -5.89 -18.00 -34.35
N THR A 398 -5.43 -17.50 -35.50
CA THR A 398 -4.09 -16.95 -35.67
C THR A 398 -4.22 -15.45 -35.91
N ILE A 399 -3.49 -14.66 -35.14
CA ILE A 399 -3.56 -13.19 -35.19
C ILE A 399 -2.15 -12.66 -35.50
N PRO A 400 -2.01 -11.73 -36.46
CA PRO A 400 -0.73 -11.07 -36.68
C PRO A 400 -0.40 -10.17 -35.49
N ASN A 401 0.85 -10.23 -35.03
CA ASN A 401 1.34 -9.37 -33.97
C ASN A 401 2.83 -9.10 -34.13
N GLN A 402 3.25 -7.84 -34.06
CA GLN A 402 4.67 -7.50 -33.97
C GLN A 402 5.21 -7.72 -32.56
N HIS A 403 4.38 -7.53 -31.53
CA HIS A 403 4.78 -7.70 -30.13
C HIS A 403 3.73 -8.44 -29.30
N ALA A 404 4.16 -9.03 -28.20
CA ALA A 404 3.28 -9.63 -27.20
C ALA A 404 3.72 -9.27 -25.78
N PHE A 405 2.81 -8.80 -24.92
CA PHE A 405 3.05 -8.56 -23.50
C PHE A 405 2.34 -9.62 -22.66
N VAL A 406 3.13 -10.55 -22.10
CA VAL A 406 2.67 -11.59 -21.20
C VAL A 406 2.67 -11.08 -19.77
N LEU A 407 1.56 -10.46 -19.36
CA LEU A 407 1.39 -9.79 -18.07
C LEU A 407 0.56 -10.66 -17.10
N ILE A 408 1.03 -11.89 -16.87
CA ILE A 408 0.33 -12.93 -16.08
C ILE A 408 0.80 -13.03 -14.62
N GLY A 409 1.50 -12.00 -14.15
CA GLY A 409 2.02 -11.89 -12.78
C GLY A 409 3.45 -12.43 -12.64
N ALA A 410 3.92 -12.53 -11.40
CA ALA A 410 5.23 -13.05 -11.05
C ALA A 410 5.09 -14.11 -9.94
N ASP A 411 6.05 -15.03 -9.88
CA ASP A 411 6.18 -15.94 -8.76
C ASP A 411 6.95 -15.25 -7.64
N THR A 412 6.41 -15.36 -6.42
CA THR A 412 7.14 -14.96 -5.21
C THR A 412 8.29 -15.93 -5.00
N PRO A 413 9.43 -15.49 -4.44
CA PRO A 413 10.61 -16.34 -4.29
C PRO A 413 10.49 -17.35 -3.13
N VAL A 414 9.28 -17.70 -2.68
CA VAL A 414 9.05 -18.54 -1.48
C VAL A 414 9.74 -19.89 -1.61
N ALA A 415 9.52 -20.62 -2.71
CA ALA A 415 10.16 -21.92 -2.94
C ALA A 415 11.70 -21.83 -2.97
N TRP A 416 12.24 -20.74 -3.50
CA TRP A 416 13.68 -20.50 -3.48
C TRP A 416 14.18 -20.19 -2.06
N LEU A 417 13.44 -19.40 -1.28
CA LEU A 417 13.77 -19.08 0.10
C LEU A 417 13.73 -20.33 0.99
N GLU A 418 12.70 -21.17 0.85
CA GLU A 418 12.58 -22.45 1.55
C GLU A 418 13.74 -23.40 1.19
N ALA A 419 14.10 -23.49 -0.09
CA ALA A 419 15.27 -24.25 -0.54
C ALA A 419 16.60 -23.71 0.04
N ASN A 420 16.62 -22.46 0.50
CA ASN A 420 17.73 -21.83 1.19
C ASN A 420 17.52 -21.71 2.71
N ASN A 421 16.66 -22.59 3.26
CA ASN A 421 16.38 -22.78 4.69
C ASN A 421 15.69 -21.61 5.40
N VAL A 422 14.99 -20.75 4.66
CA VAL A 422 14.08 -19.78 5.25
C VAL A 422 12.76 -20.48 5.57
N ARG A 423 12.40 -20.54 6.85
CA ARG A 423 11.12 -21.11 7.29
C ARG A 423 10.01 -20.06 7.21
N PHE A 424 8.82 -20.50 6.82
CA PHE A 424 7.60 -19.69 6.87
C PHE A 424 6.66 -20.25 7.92
N ILE A 425 6.03 -19.35 8.67
CA ILE A 425 5.14 -19.69 9.79
C ILE A 425 3.85 -18.89 9.68
N GLU A 426 2.79 -19.42 10.28
CA GLU A 426 1.52 -18.71 10.44
C GLU A 426 1.59 -17.76 11.63
N ARG A 427 1.15 -16.52 11.41
CA ARG A 427 0.99 -15.50 12.44
C ARG A 427 -0.42 -14.92 12.38
N GLU A 428 -0.85 -14.33 13.48
CA GLU A 428 -2.10 -13.56 13.50
C GLU A 428 -2.08 -12.45 12.46
N HIS A 429 -3.25 -12.09 11.93
CA HIS A 429 -3.35 -11.06 10.89
C HIS A 429 -2.73 -9.72 11.31
N LEU A 430 -2.77 -9.40 12.60
CA LEU A 430 -2.24 -8.15 13.15
C LEU A 430 -0.76 -8.23 13.56
N TYR A 431 -0.07 -9.34 13.30
CA TYR A 431 1.36 -9.44 13.54
C TYR A 431 2.11 -8.35 12.77
N ALA A 432 2.94 -7.59 13.49
CA ALA A 432 3.66 -6.44 12.97
C ALA A 432 5.09 -6.40 13.53
N LEU A 433 6.02 -5.92 12.72
CA LEU A 433 7.44 -5.78 13.07
C LEU A 433 7.81 -4.33 13.48
N GLY A 434 6.83 -3.42 13.57
CA GLY A 434 7.02 -2.02 13.98
C GLY A 434 7.65 -1.11 12.91
N SER A 435 7.76 0.20 13.13
CA SER A 435 8.32 1.10 12.12
C SER A 435 9.79 0.78 11.81
N THR A 436 10.22 0.92 10.55
CA THR A 436 11.59 0.54 10.15
C THR A 436 12.65 1.55 10.58
N ASP A 437 12.28 2.81 10.84
CA ASP A 437 13.18 3.78 11.45
C ASP A 437 13.43 3.46 12.92
N ASP A 438 12.44 2.98 13.67
CA ASP A 438 12.64 2.45 15.03
C ASP A 438 13.59 1.24 15.03
N VAL A 439 13.50 0.36 14.02
CA VAL A 439 14.46 -0.75 13.84
C VAL A 439 15.88 -0.19 13.67
N VAL A 440 16.07 0.86 12.87
CA VAL A 440 17.37 1.53 12.73
C VAL A 440 17.79 2.17 14.05
N ARG A 441 16.91 2.89 14.76
CA ARG A 441 17.23 3.57 16.02
C ARG A 441 17.59 2.62 17.16
N ARG A 442 17.02 1.40 17.19
CA ARG A 442 17.46 0.36 18.11
C ARG A 442 18.91 -0.08 17.87
N ALA A 443 19.38 -0.02 16.62
CA ALA A 443 20.77 -0.32 16.28
C ALA A 443 21.70 0.90 16.41
N VAL A 444 21.18 2.09 16.09
CA VAL A 444 21.90 3.36 16.05
C VAL A 444 21.00 4.48 16.60
N PRO A 445 20.99 4.72 17.92
CA PRO A 445 20.09 5.69 18.55
C PRO A 445 20.18 7.10 17.94
N ASP A 446 21.40 7.55 17.63
CA ASP A 446 21.69 8.87 17.07
C ASP A 446 21.64 8.90 15.53
N ALA A 447 20.94 7.95 14.89
CA ALA A 447 20.81 7.93 13.46
C ALA A 447 20.15 9.22 12.94
N THR A 448 20.89 9.93 12.08
CA THR A 448 20.42 11.10 11.36
C THR A 448 19.68 10.69 10.08
N PRO A 449 18.69 11.47 9.62
CA PRO A 449 18.05 11.27 8.33
C PRO A 449 19.05 11.29 7.17
N CYS A 450 18.77 10.46 6.16
CA CYS A 450 19.49 10.45 4.90
C CYS A 450 19.33 11.80 4.19
N GLN A 451 20.40 12.30 3.60
CA GLN A 451 20.33 13.52 2.81
C GLN A 451 19.61 13.22 1.47
N PRO A 452 18.61 14.03 1.05
CA PRO A 452 17.90 13.78 -0.20
C PRO A 452 18.76 14.08 -1.43
N VAL A 453 19.76 14.96 -1.29
CA VAL A 453 20.71 15.30 -2.35
C VAL A 453 21.75 14.18 -2.46
N PRO A 454 21.91 13.54 -3.65
CA PRO A 454 22.81 12.38 -3.80
C PRO A 454 24.27 12.68 -3.48
N ALA A 455 24.75 13.88 -3.79
CA ALA A 455 26.12 14.30 -3.49
C ALA A 455 26.38 14.37 -1.98
N ASP A 456 25.41 14.88 -1.20
CA ASP A 456 25.53 14.98 0.26
C ASP A 456 25.39 13.60 0.91
N ALA A 457 24.48 12.75 0.41
CA ALA A 457 24.37 11.36 0.86
C ALA A 457 25.68 10.59 0.61
N LEU A 458 26.29 10.77 -0.56
CA LEU A 458 27.59 10.19 -0.90
C LEU A 458 28.69 10.72 0.03
N ALA A 459 28.72 12.02 0.33
CA ALA A 459 29.69 12.60 1.26
C ALA A 459 29.61 11.92 2.64
N VAL A 460 28.39 11.67 3.16
CA VAL A 460 28.20 10.90 4.40
C VAL A 460 28.78 9.49 4.27
N VAL A 461 28.50 8.78 3.18
CA VAL A 461 29.01 7.40 2.95
C VAL A 461 30.53 7.36 2.93
N LEU A 462 31.17 8.37 2.34
CA LEU A 462 32.63 8.48 2.24
C LEU A 462 33.28 9.06 3.52
N GLY A 463 32.49 9.49 4.52
CA GLY A 463 33.00 10.17 5.71
C GLY A 463 33.55 11.58 5.43
N ALA A 464 33.14 12.21 4.33
CA ALA A 464 33.50 13.57 3.99
C ALA A 464 32.59 14.59 4.72
N PRO A 465 33.09 15.81 5.02
CA PRO A 465 32.25 16.85 5.60
C PRO A 465 31.09 17.19 4.67
N THR A 466 29.86 17.07 5.17
CA THR A 466 28.67 17.49 4.44
C THR A 466 28.55 19.02 4.46
N ARG A 467 28.09 19.61 3.35
CA ARG A 467 27.61 20.99 3.40
C ARG A 467 26.37 21.01 4.30
N PRO A 468 26.19 22.02 5.18
CA PRO A 468 24.96 22.17 5.92
C PRO A 468 23.79 22.23 4.94
N ALA A 469 22.72 21.50 5.26
CA ALA A 469 21.51 21.47 4.44
C ALA A 469 21.07 22.90 4.15
N ARG A 470 21.02 23.27 2.86
CA ARG A 470 20.47 24.56 2.47
C ARG A 470 18.99 24.52 2.84
N PRO A 471 18.46 25.49 3.61
CA PRO A 471 17.05 25.52 3.91
C PRO A 471 16.25 25.47 2.59
N PRO A 472 15.11 24.76 2.56
CA PRO A 472 14.30 24.66 1.35
C PRO A 472 14.06 26.08 0.84
N THR A 473 14.49 26.34 -0.40
CA THR A 473 14.15 27.60 -1.06
C THR A 473 12.64 27.59 -1.24
N VAL A 474 11.93 28.34 -0.40
CA VAL A 474 10.56 28.75 -0.69
C VAL A 474 10.63 29.36 -2.09
N PRO A 475 9.88 28.87 -3.09
CA PRO A 475 9.86 29.51 -4.39
C PRO A 475 9.45 30.96 -4.13
N SER A 476 10.35 31.91 -4.42
CA SER A 476 10.00 33.32 -4.29
C SER A 476 8.74 33.48 -5.12
N ARG A 477 7.63 33.91 -4.50
CA ARG A 477 6.47 34.38 -5.26
C ARG A 477 7.02 35.24 -6.38
N ALA A 478 6.83 34.81 -7.62
CA ALA A 478 7.18 35.61 -8.77
C ALA A 478 6.57 36.98 -8.50
N ARG A 479 7.42 38.01 -8.37
CA ARG A 479 6.93 39.39 -8.39
C ARG A 479 6.11 39.49 -9.68
N PRO A 480 4.84 39.94 -9.62
CA PRO A 480 4.07 40.09 -10.84
C PRO A 480 4.90 41.00 -11.74
N SER A 481 5.26 40.48 -12.91
CA SER A 481 5.85 41.27 -13.97
C SER A 481 4.88 42.42 -14.22
N SER A 482 5.37 43.65 -14.03
CA SER A 482 4.63 44.85 -14.37
C SER A 482 4.43 44.86 -15.88
N VAL A 483 3.32 44.27 -16.33
CA VAL A 483 2.82 44.46 -17.69
C VAL A 483 2.34 45.91 -17.75
N LEU A 484 3.16 46.80 -18.31
CA LEU A 484 2.72 48.11 -18.76
C LEU A 484 1.64 47.89 -19.84
N ILE A 485 0.39 48.19 -19.51
CA ILE A 485 -0.69 48.31 -20.49
C ILE A 485 -0.70 49.76 -20.98
N PRO A 486 -0.55 50.04 -22.30
CA PRO A 486 -0.61 51.39 -22.83
C PRO A 486 -1.98 52.03 -22.60
N ALA A 487 -1.99 53.25 -22.08
CA ALA A 487 -3.18 54.05 -21.85
C ALA A 487 -3.82 54.49 -23.18
N ALA A 488 -4.68 53.66 -23.74
CA ALA A 488 -5.64 54.06 -24.77
C ALA A 488 -6.84 53.11 -24.75
N ARG A 489 -7.83 53.42 -23.89
CA ARG A 489 -9.29 53.18 -24.03
C ARG A 489 -9.97 53.29 -22.67
N LEU A 490 -9.94 54.49 -22.09
CA LEU A 490 -10.85 54.89 -21.02
C LEU A 490 -12.05 55.58 -21.69
N GLY A 491 -13.24 54.98 -21.62
CA GLY A 491 -14.45 55.65 -22.08
C GLY A 491 -15.55 54.73 -22.58
N ARG A 492 -16.01 53.80 -21.73
CA ARG A 492 -17.40 53.28 -21.65
C ARG A 492 -17.48 52.07 -20.73
N ALA A 493 -17.74 52.29 -19.44
CA ALA A 493 -18.47 51.39 -18.53
C ALA A 493 -18.44 51.92 -17.07
N ILE A 494 -18.81 53.18 -16.86
CA ILE A 494 -19.29 53.65 -15.56
C ILE A 494 -20.75 54.01 -15.78
N ARG A 495 -21.61 53.01 -15.58
CA ARG A 495 -23.08 53.06 -15.34
C ARG A 495 -23.61 51.64 -15.50
N ARG A 496 -23.68 50.91 -14.39
CA ARG A 496 -24.65 49.83 -14.05
C ARG A 496 -24.04 48.94 -12.96
N ALA A 497 -24.15 49.41 -11.71
CA ALA A 497 -24.08 48.57 -10.52
C ALA A 497 -24.73 49.32 -9.34
N THR A 498 -26.01 49.64 -9.50
CA THR A 498 -26.90 50.01 -8.39
C THR A 498 -28.27 49.41 -8.71
N SER A 499 -28.44 48.13 -8.39
CA SER A 499 -29.75 47.54 -8.13
C SER A 499 -29.57 46.12 -7.61
N ALA A 500 -30.16 45.88 -6.43
CA ALA A 500 -30.58 44.59 -5.91
C ALA A 500 -29.47 43.60 -5.52
N PHE A 501 -29.23 43.43 -4.22
CA PHE A 501 -29.93 42.40 -3.44
C PHE A 501 -29.51 42.50 -1.98
N THR A 502 -30.44 42.99 -1.16
CA THR A 502 -30.54 42.74 0.27
C THR A 502 -30.81 41.25 0.50
N ALA A 503 -30.04 40.60 1.38
CA ALA A 503 -30.36 39.29 1.90
C ALA A 503 -31.45 39.42 2.97
N SER A 504 -32.59 38.77 2.73
CA SER A 504 -33.65 38.51 3.71
C SER A 504 -33.59 37.05 4.12
N GLU A 505 -33.57 36.78 5.43
CA GLU A 505 -33.82 35.46 6.02
C GLU A 505 -35.23 34.95 5.68
N PRO A 506 -35.46 33.63 5.66
CA PRO A 506 -36.75 33.06 5.30
C PRO A 506 -37.68 32.93 6.53
N THR A 507 -38.89 33.47 6.45
CA THR A 507 -39.99 33.03 7.31
C THR A 507 -41.28 32.75 6.53
N VAL A 508 -41.74 31.52 6.74
CA VAL A 508 -43.05 30.86 6.60
C VAL A 508 -44.27 31.77 6.38
N PRO A 509 -45.27 31.38 5.53
CA PRO A 509 -46.40 32.23 5.19
C PRO A 509 -47.42 32.36 6.33
N GLY A 510 -47.93 33.59 6.50
CA GLY A 510 -48.88 33.92 7.55
C GLY A 510 -50.30 33.40 7.34
N ARG A 511 -50.98 33.18 8.48
CA ARG A 511 -52.40 33.47 8.66
C ARG A 511 -52.60 34.31 9.93
N ARG A 512 -53.05 35.55 9.70
CA ARG A 512 -53.87 36.47 10.54
C ARG A 512 -53.72 36.41 12.07
N LEU A 513 -53.48 37.55 12.72
CA LEU A 513 -54.52 38.48 13.25
C LEU A 513 -53.89 39.58 14.13
N ARG A 514 -54.38 40.81 13.90
CA ARG A 514 -54.61 41.95 14.82
C ARG A 514 -53.49 42.50 15.74
N THR A 515 -53.28 43.79 15.52
CA THR A 515 -52.60 44.85 16.28
C THR A 515 -53.00 45.01 17.75
N ARG A 516 -52.04 45.44 18.60
CA ARG A 516 -52.14 46.64 19.46
C ARG A 516 -50.86 46.89 20.31
N GLY A 517 -50.39 48.15 20.27
CA GLY A 517 -49.65 48.90 21.32
C GLY A 517 -48.27 48.38 21.75
N THR A 518 -47.33 49.14 22.30
CA THR A 518 -46.98 50.57 22.42
C THR A 518 -45.82 50.59 23.42
N ASN A 519 -44.80 51.44 23.21
CA ASN A 519 -43.84 52.00 24.20
C ASN A 519 -42.82 51.05 24.87
N ARG A 520 -41.50 51.25 24.65
CA ARG A 520 -40.56 52.19 25.32
C ARG A 520 -40.17 51.71 26.74
N VAL A 521 -38.86 51.52 26.99
CA VAL A 521 -38.03 52.20 28.02
C VAL A 521 -36.64 51.54 28.13
N HIS A 522 -35.66 52.39 28.46
CA HIS A 522 -34.24 52.21 28.77
C HIS A 522 -33.86 51.18 29.85
N GLY A 523 -32.56 50.82 29.86
CA GLY A 523 -31.71 51.01 31.06
C GLY A 523 -31.15 49.75 31.74
N GLU A 524 -29.80 49.68 31.72
CA GLU A 524 -28.86 49.26 32.78
C GLU A 524 -28.89 47.85 33.42
N ASP A 525 -27.65 47.35 33.61
CA ASP A 525 -27.07 46.43 34.61
C ASP A 525 -27.76 45.11 34.94
N THR A 526 -27.05 43.97 34.86
CA THR A 526 -26.43 43.26 36.01
C THR A 526 -25.85 41.87 35.65
N GLU A 527 -25.00 41.41 36.56
CA GLU A 527 -24.20 40.20 36.70
C GLU A 527 -24.73 38.82 36.24
N VAL A 528 -23.74 38.03 35.78
CA VAL A 528 -23.42 36.62 36.12
C VAL A 528 -24.56 35.69 36.55
N THR A 529 -24.81 34.64 35.75
CA THR A 529 -25.23 33.34 36.31
C THR A 529 -24.72 32.17 35.47
N LYS A 530 -24.14 31.19 36.18
CA LYS A 530 -23.69 29.86 35.73
C LYS A 530 -24.74 29.14 34.87
N LEU A 531 -24.30 28.52 33.78
CA LEU A 531 -25.04 27.45 33.11
C LEU A 531 -24.16 26.23 32.89
N ARG A 532 -24.71 25.10 33.35
CA ARG A 532 -24.19 23.73 33.31
C ARG A 532 -24.01 23.23 31.88
N GLU A 533 -22.91 22.52 31.65
CA GLU A 533 -22.77 21.60 30.52
C GLU A 533 -23.74 20.42 30.68
N VAL A 534 -24.46 20.09 29.61
CA VAL A 534 -25.20 18.84 29.43
C VAL A 534 -24.42 18.01 28.42
N THR A 535 -23.65 17.05 28.90
CA THR A 535 -23.09 15.96 28.09
C THR A 535 -24.14 14.86 27.95
N GLY A 536 -24.66 14.66 26.74
CA GLY A 536 -25.52 13.54 26.39
C GLY A 536 -24.82 12.59 25.43
N VAL A 537 -24.24 11.50 25.95
CA VAL A 537 -23.87 10.30 25.18
C VAL A 537 -24.72 9.15 25.69
N SER A 538 -25.61 8.65 24.84
CA SER A 538 -26.39 7.45 25.08
C SER A 538 -25.59 6.20 24.72
N ASN A 539 -25.31 5.34 25.70
CA ASN A 539 -24.75 4.01 25.54
C ASN A 539 -25.89 2.97 25.52
N PRO A 540 -26.04 2.12 24.49
CA PRO A 540 -27.07 1.10 24.48
C PRO A 540 -26.50 -0.32 24.49
N PHE A 541 -25.71 -0.72 25.49
CA PHE A 541 -25.50 -2.15 25.78
C PHE A 541 -25.30 -2.35 27.28
N GLY A 542 -26.32 -2.89 27.94
CA GLY A 542 -26.20 -3.45 29.27
C GLY A 542 -25.78 -4.90 29.19
N HIS A 543 -24.78 -5.28 29.98
CA HIS A 543 -24.77 -6.51 30.75
C HIS A 543 -23.74 -6.36 31.87
N GLU A 544 -24.23 -6.51 33.11
CA GLU A 544 -23.43 -6.62 34.32
C GLU A 544 -22.53 -7.87 34.23
N ASP A 545 -21.27 -7.74 34.61
CA ASP A 545 -20.65 -8.74 35.49
C ASP A 545 -19.42 -8.17 36.20
N THR A 546 -19.38 -8.49 37.49
CA THR A 546 -18.47 -8.10 38.56
C THR A 546 -16.99 -8.33 38.26
N PHE A 547 -16.09 -7.37 38.52
CA PHE A 547 -14.72 -7.65 39.00
C PHE A 547 -14.11 -6.46 39.77
N ARG A 548 -13.22 -6.83 40.69
CA ARG A 548 -12.76 -6.14 41.90
C ARG A 548 -12.03 -4.80 41.71
N GLN A 549 -12.23 -3.93 42.70
CA GLN A 549 -11.42 -2.76 43.03
C GLN A 549 -9.92 -3.06 43.03
N THR A 550 -9.14 -2.22 42.36
CA THR A 550 -7.81 -1.82 42.80
C THR A 550 -7.56 -0.38 42.36
N SER A 551 -7.37 0.49 43.34
CA SER A 551 -7.14 1.92 43.21
C SER A 551 -5.68 2.21 42.86
N VAL A 552 -5.44 3.05 41.85
CA VAL A 552 -4.21 3.86 41.77
C VAL A 552 -4.61 5.26 41.31
N THR A 553 -4.22 6.21 42.14
CA THR A 553 -4.42 7.65 42.10
C THR A 553 -3.43 8.36 41.16
N ASP A 554 -3.93 9.44 40.57
CA ASP A 554 -3.24 10.67 40.12
C ASP A 554 -2.21 10.62 38.98
N LEU A 555 -2.62 11.19 37.83
CA LEU A 555 -1.74 11.87 36.89
C LEU A 555 -2.48 13.10 36.31
N ASP A 556 -2.04 14.27 36.76
CA ASP A 556 -2.44 15.59 36.30
C ASP A 556 -2.05 15.82 34.84
N VAL A 557 -3.02 16.28 34.04
CA VAL A 557 -2.84 16.77 32.67
C VAL A 557 -2.93 18.29 32.72
N THR A 558 -1.84 19.00 32.47
CA THR A 558 -1.89 20.44 32.16
C THR A 558 -1.54 20.65 30.70
N THR A 559 -2.58 20.85 29.87
CA THR A 559 -2.48 21.29 28.48
C THR A 559 -2.39 22.81 28.46
N ILE A 560 -1.29 23.38 27.93
CA ILE A 560 -1.21 24.79 27.57
C ILE A 560 -1.64 24.93 26.10
N VAL A 561 -2.77 25.59 25.88
CA VAL A 561 -3.21 26.05 24.55
C VAL A 561 -2.63 27.44 24.33
N THR A 562 -1.80 27.62 23.31
CA THR A 562 -1.40 28.95 22.81
C THR A 562 -2.15 29.25 21.52
N PHE A 563 -2.99 30.28 21.54
CA PHE A 563 -3.57 30.88 20.33
C PHE A 563 -2.58 31.92 19.80
N ALA A 564 -2.10 31.73 18.56
CA ALA A 564 -1.33 32.75 17.84
C ALA A 564 -2.27 33.56 16.93
N ASN A 565 -2.31 34.87 17.17
CA ASN A 565 -3.04 35.89 16.43
C ASN A 565 -2.24 36.29 15.16
N PRO A 566 -2.80 36.25 13.95
CA PRO A 566 -2.02 36.46 12.73
C PRO A 566 -2.08 37.92 12.24
N PHE A 567 -1.77 38.91 13.08
CA PHE A 567 -1.51 40.29 12.64
C PHE A 567 -0.70 41.06 13.70
N ALA A 568 0.63 41.02 13.61
CA ALA A 568 1.54 42.02 14.18
C ALA A 568 2.91 41.90 13.50
N ASP A 569 3.33 42.97 12.82
CA ASP A 569 4.67 43.14 12.25
C ASP A 569 5.66 43.65 13.31
N ASP A 570 6.90 43.20 13.12
CA ASP A 570 8.22 43.76 13.43
C ASP A 570 8.73 43.98 14.88
N ASP A 571 9.91 43.39 15.09
CA ASP A 571 10.99 43.68 16.05
C ASP A 571 10.70 43.64 17.57
N ALA A 572 10.91 42.46 18.17
CA ALA A 572 11.32 42.35 19.57
C ALA A 572 12.19 41.10 19.83
N ASP A 573 13.46 41.32 20.19
CA ASP A 573 14.37 40.32 20.73
C ASP A 573 13.81 39.71 22.03
N VAL A 574 13.54 38.40 22.05
CA VAL A 574 13.17 37.67 23.27
C VAL A 574 14.38 36.88 23.77
N THR A 575 15.00 37.39 24.83
CA THR A 575 16.05 36.69 25.60
C THR A 575 15.38 35.68 26.55
N ILE A 576 15.66 34.38 26.37
CA ILE A 576 15.16 33.33 27.26
C ILE A 576 16.12 33.15 28.44
N VAL A 577 15.70 33.55 29.64
CA VAL A 577 16.38 33.24 30.91
C VAL A 577 15.94 31.85 31.39
N ARG A 578 16.88 30.91 31.52
CA ARG A 578 16.63 29.58 32.11
C ARG A 578 16.65 29.65 33.65
N PRO A 579 15.66 29.10 34.37
CA PRO A 579 15.79 28.89 35.81
C PRO A 579 16.67 27.66 36.11
N ALA A 580 17.49 27.77 37.16
CA ALA A 580 18.39 26.72 37.64
C ALA A 580 17.61 25.53 38.26
N PRO A 581 18.15 24.28 38.20
CA PRO A 581 17.46 23.12 38.74
C PRO A 581 17.49 23.09 40.27
N ALA A 582 16.32 22.84 40.88
CA ALA A 582 16.17 22.61 42.31
C ALA A 582 16.81 21.27 42.73
N ARG A 583 17.57 21.28 43.83
CA ARG A 583 18.15 20.08 44.47
C ARG A 583 17.04 19.23 45.12
N PRO A 584 17.13 17.89 45.08
CA PRO A 584 16.20 17.03 45.82
C PRO A 584 16.51 17.04 47.32
N ALA A 585 15.46 17.22 48.13
CA ALA A 585 15.49 17.06 49.57
C ALA A 585 15.49 15.57 49.95
N LEU A 586 16.36 15.21 50.88
CA LEU A 586 16.40 13.92 51.57
C LEU A 586 15.29 13.82 52.62
N ALA A 587 14.58 12.70 52.66
CA ALA A 587 13.91 12.14 53.84
C ALA A 587 13.90 10.61 53.65
N ARG A 588 14.68 9.84 54.42
CA ARG A 588 14.39 9.28 55.76
C ARG A 588 13.14 8.43 55.81
#